data_AF-A0A2Z5TUT6-F1
#
_entry.id   AF-A0A2Z5TUT6-F1
#
_cell.length_a   1.000
_cell.length_b   1.000
_cell.length_c   1.000
_cell.angle_alpha   90.00
_cell.angle_beta   90.00
_cell.angle_gamma   90.00
#
_symmetry.space_group_name_H-M   'P 1'
#
loop_
_entity.id
_entity.type
_entity.pdbx_description
1 polymer ?
#
loop_
_entity_poly.entity_id
_entity_poly.type
_entity_poly.pdbx_seq_one_letter_code
_entity_poly.pdbx_strand_id
1 'polypeptide(L)'
;MHFHDNAEVGQEGRTAVLSPLRGVAAKRDVSDDAAKRSRQARHAPGLVTSATTVRESLPAPETAGQGLAESVTADDFWSHSFPRADDVRGAAASFQSVANWDGREGPRPRFVVAPGVVRLEVCDLARRERTAERAYLAARARVDMAAARHNSPYDFDVDDEELAELASLQGLEDDDIGGWSAEREIVGWSARSRSRMILRMAELDWAPMMDLPGIPAMVTLTYPGDWLTVAPTGAEVKKHLQTFFKRFQRAWGIAWMGAWKMEFQSRGAPHFHLYMVPPHGKAGDSRKLRHDAELLKWEIARAEGEDPGRRPYFREAPSDGLKFRPWLSAVWADVVDHPDPKEKEKHVSAGTGVDYAEGTRGSDPKRLAVYFSKHGTFADKEYQHVVPAQWQKTGAGPGRFWGYRGLSPATAATEISWDEYLLLSRTLRRLSARTKIWDPALRGGSGGHRWTKAMMRRTVTRHRLDLVTGEILGTKTRKVRAPVKRFVRTSGYLCVNDGPALARTLSRLRTSCLS
;
A
#
# COMPACT_ATOMS: atom_id res chain seq x y z
N MET A 1 55.69 -10.03 53.78
CA MET A 1 57.00 -9.85 54.46
C MET A 1 58.05 -9.93 53.36
N HIS A 2 58.91 -8.90 53.23
CA HIS A 2 60.20 -8.80 52.49
C HIS A 2 60.51 -9.61 51.21
N PHE A 3 61.31 -9.17 50.22
CA PHE A 3 61.76 -7.87 49.66
C PHE A 3 62.89 -8.21 48.63
N HIS A 4 63.07 -7.47 47.52
CA HIS A 4 64.32 -7.40 46.69
C HIS A 4 64.87 -8.71 46.03
N ASP A 5 65.74 -8.72 44.98
CA ASP A 5 66.15 -7.67 44.02
C ASP A 5 66.68 -8.20 42.67
N ASN A 6 66.89 -7.24 41.77
CA ASN A 6 67.54 -7.19 40.44
C ASN A 6 68.76 -8.09 40.10
N ALA A 7 68.95 -8.31 38.79
CA ALA A 7 70.25 -8.18 38.10
C ALA A 7 70.08 -7.92 36.57
N GLU A 8 70.99 -7.14 35.96
CA GLU A 8 70.94 -6.66 34.55
C GLU A 8 71.95 -7.38 33.61
N VAL A 9 72.20 -6.78 32.42
CA VAL A 9 73.27 -6.97 31.40
C VAL A 9 72.89 -7.90 30.23
N GLY A 10 73.00 -7.51 28.94
CA GLY A 10 73.46 -6.22 28.35
C GLY A 10 73.30 -6.10 26.81
N GLN A 11 73.92 -5.05 26.23
CA GLN A 11 74.03 -4.64 24.79
C GLN A 11 74.70 -5.70 23.86
N GLU A 12 74.78 -5.64 22.51
CA GLU A 12 74.22 -4.82 21.39
C GLU A 12 73.99 -5.80 20.17
N GLY A 13 73.69 -5.45 18.90
CA GLY A 13 73.65 -4.15 18.23
C GLY A 13 73.23 -4.11 16.75
N ARG A 14 73.49 -2.94 16.13
CA ARG A 14 73.18 -2.48 14.74
C ARG A 14 73.44 -3.42 13.55
N THR A 15 72.58 -3.37 12.52
CA THR A 15 72.92 -2.76 11.20
C THR A 15 71.72 -2.54 10.26
N ALA A 16 71.80 -1.52 9.40
CA ALA A 16 70.83 -1.20 8.34
C ALA A 16 71.55 -0.73 7.07
N VAL A 17 71.11 -1.18 5.89
CA VAL A 17 71.59 -0.81 4.54
C VAL A 17 70.37 -0.89 3.59
N LEU A 18 69.72 0.23 3.27
CA LEU A 18 69.84 1.07 2.06
C LEU A 18 69.20 0.51 0.77
N SER A 19 68.35 1.35 0.16
CA SER A 19 67.74 1.19 -1.17
C SER A 19 68.73 1.44 -2.32
N PRO A 20 68.28 1.26 -3.58
CA PRO A 20 68.40 2.41 -4.51
C PRO A 20 67.14 2.70 -5.36
N LEU A 21 67.21 3.83 -6.07
CA LEU A 21 66.12 4.55 -6.73
C LEU A 21 66.03 4.27 -8.24
N ARG A 22 64.82 4.45 -8.82
CA ARG A 22 64.47 5.29 -10.02
C ARG A 22 63.11 4.84 -10.61
N GLY A 23 62.33 5.69 -11.27
CA GLY A 23 62.59 7.09 -11.67
C GLY A 23 61.31 7.93 -11.88
N VAL A 24 61.51 9.15 -12.36
CA VAL A 24 60.52 10.25 -12.40
C VAL A 24 60.23 10.67 -13.85
N ALA A 25 58.97 10.94 -14.17
CA ALA A 25 58.54 11.80 -15.27
C ALA A 25 57.23 12.49 -14.83
N ALA A 26 57.26 13.75 -14.42
CA ALA A 26 57.28 14.98 -15.24
C ALA A 26 55.86 15.48 -15.55
N LYS A 27 55.50 16.65 -14.99
CA LYS A 27 54.25 17.37 -15.24
C LYS A 27 54.16 17.85 -16.69
N ARG A 28 52.95 17.92 -17.22
CA ARG A 28 52.53 18.97 -18.16
C ARG A 28 51.17 19.49 -17.76
N ASP A 29 51.12 20.75 -17.36
CA ASP A 29 49.89 21.52 -17.33
C ASP A 29 49.53 21.90 -18.77
N VAL A 30 48.33 21.53 -19.23
CA VAL A 30 47.68 22.14 -20.39
C VAL A 30 46.22 22.35 -19.99
N SER A 31 45.81 23.61 -20.03
CA SER A 31 44.42 24.06 -19.88
C SER A 31 43.55 23.53 -21.00
N ASP A 32 42.32 23.11 -20.70
CA ASP A 32 41.19 23.26 -21.63
C ASP A 32 39.84 23.22 -20.91
N ASP A 33 39.33 24.42 -20.62
CA ASP A 33 38.06 24.67 -19.95
C ASP A 33 36.88 24.61 -20.95
N ALA A 34 36.71 23.48 -21.64
CA ALA A 34 35.82 23.39 -22.80
C ALA A 34 35.07 22.04 -23.01
N ALA A 35 34.88 21.20 -21.98
CA ALA A 35 34.28 19.86 -22.16
C ALA A 35 33.23 19.40 -21.11
N LYS A 36 32.65 20.30 -20.31
CA LYS A 36 31.71 19.96 -19.21
C LYS A 36 30.21 20.16 -19.48
N ARG A 37 29.79 20.25 -20.75
CA ARG A 37 28.36 20.36 -21.12
C ARG A 37 27.95 19.36 -22.22
N SER A 38 27.64 18.13 -21.84
CA SER A 38 26.66 17.22 -22.49
C SER A 38 26.83 15.76 -22.04
N ARG A 39 26.20 15.39 -20.91
CA ARG A 39 25.90 13.99 -20.62
C ARG A 39 24.63 13.88 -19.78
N GLN A 40 23.49 14.21 -20.41
CA GLN A 40 22.19 13.77 -19.92
C GLN A 40 22.19 12.23 -19.92
N ALA A 41 22.36 11.64 -18.74
CA ALA A 41 22.29 10.21 -18.57
C ALA A 41 20.82 9.78 -18.70
N ARG A 42 20.48 9.09 -19.80
CA ARG A 42 19.20 8.39 -19.93
C ARG A 42 19.16 7.30 -18.85
N HIS A 43 18.35 7.50 -17.81
CA HIS A 43 18.19 6.52 -16.74
C HIS A 43 17.40 5.30 -17.23
N ALA A 44 18.02 4.12 -17.19
CA ALA A 44 17.33 2.85 -17.40
C ALA A 44 16.42 2.51 -16.19
N PRO A 45 15.28 1.81 -16.38
CA PRO A 45 14.34 1.47 -15.31
C PRO A 45 14.93 0.43 -14.36
N GLY A 46 15.60 0.92 -13.31
CA GLY A 46 16.27 0.14 -12.28
C GLY A 46 15.54 0.15 -10.94
N LEU A 47 15.41 -1.03 -10.34
CA LEU A 47 14.85 -1.33 -9.01
C LEU A 47 15.27 -0.32 -7.91
N VAL A 48 14.42 0.66 -7.60
CA VAL A 48 14.58 1.56 -6.43
C VAL A 48 13.98 0.88 -5.19
N THR A 49 14.70 0.88 -4.06
CA THR A 49 14.24 0.25 -2.82
C THR A 49 14.51 1.12 -1.58
N SER A 50 13.45 1.80 -1.13
CA SER A 50 13.35 2.69 0.06
C SER A 50 13.82 4.13 -0.13
N ALA A 51 13.20 5.02 0.66
CA ALA A 51 13.49 6.44 0.76
C ALA A 51 14.01 6.77 2.17
N THR A 52 15.05 7.60 2.26
CA THR A 52 15.40 8.35 3.47
C THR A 52 16.14 9.63 3.04
N THR A 53 15.42 10.74 3.13
CA THR A 53 15.88 12.12 3.38
C THR A 53 17.12 12.66 2.64
N VAL A 54 16.88 13.62 1.75
CA VAL A 54 17.65 14.88 1.74
C VAL A 54 16.65 16.02 1.93
N ARG A 55 16.88 16.86 2.94
CA ARG A 55 16.28 18.20 3.01
C ARG A 55 17.20 19.12 2.22
N GLU A 56 16.79 19.52 1.03
CA GLU A 56 17.22 20.80 0.47
C GLU A 56 15.99 21.67 0.30
N SER A 57 16.13 22.93 0.70
CA SER A 57 15.06 23.92 0.71
C SER A 57 14.64 24.24 -0.72
N LEU A 58 13.35 24.03 -1.02
CA LEU A 58 12.72 24.81 -2.09
C LEU A 58 12.76 26.29 -1.67
N PRO A 59 13.32 27.20 -2.49
CA PRO A 59 13.28 28.62 -2.18
C PRO A 59 11.83 29.10 -2.19
N ALA A 60 11.53 30.10 -1.36
CA ALA A 60 10.24 30.77 -1.42
C ALA A 60 10.10 31.49 -2.77
N PRO A 61 8.91 31.52 -3.40
CA PRO A 61 8.69 32.30 -4.61
C PRO A 61 8.67 33.79 -4.24
N GLU A 62 9.79 34.47 -4.46
CA GLU A 62 9.84 35.93 -4.43
C GLU A 62 9.05 36.53 -5.61
N THR A 63 8.49 37.71 -5.37
CA THR A 63 7.55 38.38 -6.25
C THR A 63 8.21 38.99 -7.50
N ALA A 64 7.83 38.55 -8.70
CA ALA A 64 8.07 39.31 -9.93
C ALA A 64 7.11 38.93 -11.08
N GLY A 65 6.63 39.95 -11.81
CA GLY A 65 6.22 39.83 -13.22
C GLY A 65 4.79 39.38 -13.50
N GLN A 66 3.91 40.33 -13.84
CA GLN A 66 2.69 40.04 -14.60
C GLN A 66 3.08 39.67 -16.04
N GLY A 67 2.78 38.45 -16.47
CA GLY A 67 2.98 37.98 -17.84
C GLY A 67 2.26 36.65 -18.05
N LEU A 68 1.46 36.56 -19.11
CA LEU A 68 0.66 35.38 -19.43
C LEU A 68 1.57 34.20 -19.81
N ALA A 69 1.72 33.25 -18.89
CA ALA A 69 2.27 31.93 -19.16
C ALA A 69 1.27 30.89 -18.65
N GLU A 70 0.97 29.89 -19.48
CA GLU A 70 0.12 28.76 -19.08
C GLU A 70 0.71 28.07 -17.85
N SER A 71 -0.13 27.82 -16.85
CA SER A 71 0.34 27.48 -15.51
C SER A 71 0.89 26.06 -15.45
N VAL A 72 2.22 25.93 -15.40
CA VAL A 72 2.87 24.66 -15.08
C VAL A 72 2.41 24.21 -13.69
N THR A 73 1.80 23.04 -13.62
CA THR A 73 1.22 22.46 -12.42
C THR A 73 2.21 21.53 -11.71
N ALA A 74 1.89 21.11 -10.49
CA ALA A 74 2.68 20.09 -9.79
C ALA A 74 2.61 18.71 -10.48
N ASP A 75 1.56 18.48 -11.28
CA ASP A 75 1.32 17.23 -11.99
C ASP A 75 2.35 17.05 -13.13
N ASP A 76 2.77 18.15 -13.78
CA ASP A 76 3.77 18.15 -14.87
C ASP A 76 5.17 17.66 -14.47
N PHE A 77 5.48 17.65 -13.16
CA PHE A 77 6.78 17.24 -12.62
C PHE A 77 6.80 15.86 -11.95
N TRP A 78 5.65 15.23 -11.72
CA TRP A 78 5.58 13.94 -11.01
C TRP A 78 5.40 12.77 -11.98
N SER A 79 6.47 11.99 -12.17
CA SER A 79 6.42 10.76 -12.97
C SER A 79 6.05 9.54 -12.14
N HIS A 80 5.05 8.78 -12.61
CA HIS A 80 4.60 7.52 -12.01
C HIS A 80 4.51 6.39 -13.05
N SER A 81 4.42 5.15 -12.57
CA SER A 81 4.25 3.96 -13.40
C SER A 81 3.22 3.05 -12.74
N PHE A 82 2.00 3.11 -13.25
CA PHE A 82 0.86 2.31 -12.81
C PHE A 82 0.25 1.59 -14.04
N PRO A 83 0.66 0.34 -14.30
CA PRO A 83 0.13 -0.42 -15.45
C PRO A 83 -1.36 -0.68 -15.31
N ARG A 84 -2.12 -0.48 -16.41
CA ARG A 84 -3.58 -0.67 -16.45
C ARG A 84 -3.97 -2.14 -16.56
N ALA A 85 -5.24 -2.46 -16.36
CA ALA A 85 -5.79 -3.79 -16.61
C ALA A 85 -5.49 -4.34 -18.03
N ASP A 86 -5.44 -3.50 -19.05
CA ASP A 86 -5.06 -3.91 -20.42
C ASP A 86 -3.59 -4.25 -20.59
N ASP A 87 -2.67 -3.53 -19.92
CA ASP A 87 -1.26 -3.93 -19.89
C ASP A 87 -1.09 -5.32 -19.27
N VAL A 88 -1.83 -5.59 -18.20
CA VAL A 88 -1.85 -6.88 -17.51
C VAL A 88 -2.41 -7.98 -18.40
N ARG A 89 -3.54 -7.76 -19.07
CA ARG A 89 -4.13 -8.69 -20.05
C ARG A 89 -3.16 -8.96 -21.20
N GLY A 90 -2.66 -7.93 -21.86
CA GLY A 90 -1.74 -8.06 -23.00
C GLY A 90 -0.41 -8.72 -22.63
N ALA A 91 0.12 -8.45 -21.43
CA ALA A 91 1.34 -9.11 -20.97
C ALA A 91 1.12 -10.59 -20.62
N ALA A 92 -0.03 -10.97 -20.06
CA ALA A 92 -0.39 -12.38 -19.86
C ALA A 92 -0.64 -13.11 -21.20
N ALA A 93 -1.32 -12.46 -22.15
CA ALA A 93 -1.55 -12.97 -23.50
C ALA A 93 -0.26 -13.09 -24.34
N SER A 94 0.83 -12.43 -23.94
CA SER A 94 2.16 -12.64 -24.55
C SER A 94 2.74 -14.03 -24.26
N PHE A 95 2.13 -14.81 -23.36
CA PHE A 95 2.43 -16.23 -23.17
C PHE A 95 1.48 -17.07 -24.02
N GLN A 96 2.05 -18.04 -24.72
CA GLN A 96 1.29 -18.98 -25.54
C GLN A 96 0.52 -19.91 -24.60
N SER A 97 -0.81 -19.85 -24.65
CA SER A 97 -1.63 -20.76 -23.85
C SER A 97 -1.36 -22.19 -24.26
N VAL A 98 -1.18 -23.07 -23.27
CA VAL A 98 -1.35 -24.52 -23.50
C VAL A 98 -2.78 -24.82 -23.94
N ALA A 99 -2.99 -26.01 -24.52
CA ALA A 99 -4.30 -26.47 -24.96
C ALA A 99 -5.35 -26.36 -23.84
N ASN A 100 -6.57 -25.96 -24.24
CA ASN A 100 -7.72 -25.75 -23.36
C ASN A 100 -7.90 -26.93 -22.40
N TRP A 101 -8.22 -26.62 -21.15
CA TRP A 101 -8.44 -27.64 -20.13
C TRP A 101 -9.64 -28.53 -20.49
N ASP A 102 -9.46 -29.84 -20.40
CA ASP A 102 -10.38 -30.88 -20.82
C ASP A 102 -11.27 -31.42 -19.67
N GLY A 103 -11.36 -30.66 -18.57
CA GLY A 103 -12.13 -31.03 -17.37
C GLY A 103 -11.42 -32.02 -16.43
N ARG A 104 -10.23 -32.55 -16.77
CA ARG A 104 -9.56 -33.56 -15.94
C ARG A 104 -8.88 -32.97 -14.70
N GLU A 105 -8.92 -33.72 -13.60
CA GLU A 105 -8.22 -33.37 -12.37
C GLU A 105 -6.69 -33.48 -12.56
N GLY A 106 -5.92 -32.59 -11.92
CA GLY A 106 -4.45 -32.57 -12.05
C GLY A 106 -3.81 -31.18 -11.89
N PRO A 107 -2.50 -31.14 -11.57
CA PRO A 107 -1.77 -29.90 -11.35
C PRO A 107 -1.50 -29.15 -12.67
N ARG A 108 -2.19 -28.03 -12.89
CA ARG A 108 -1.94 -27.09 -13.99
C ARG A 108 -1.01 -25.95 -13.52
N PRO A 109 0.19 -25.79 -14.08
CA PRO A 109 1.06 -24.66 -13.77
C PRO A 109 0.57 -23.38 -14.47
N ARG A 110 0.55 -22.27 -13.73
CA ARG A 110 0.07 -20.97 -14.21
C ARG A 110 1.03 -19.85 -13.91
N PHE A 111 1.07 -18.91 -14.85
CA PHE A 111 1.75 -17.63 -14.70
C PHE A 111 0.68 -16.53 -14.54
N VAL A 112 0.79 -15.76 -13.46
CA VAL A 112 -0.15 -14.69 -13.12
C VAL A 112 0.57 -13.35 -13.10
N VAL A 113 -0.03 -12.37 -13.77
CA VAL A 113 0.43 -10.99 -13.89
C VAL A 113 -0.59 -10.08 -13.23
N ALA A 114 -0.10 -9.07 -12.52
CA ALA A 114 -0.86 -7.93 -12.01
C ALA A 114 0.02 -6.66 -12.06
N PRO A 115 -0.49 -5.44 -11.86
CA PRO A 115 0.28 -4.20 -12.06
C PRO A 115 1.63 -4.18 -11.31
N GLY A 116 1.65 -4.67 -10.08
CA GLY A 116 2.86 -4.78 -9.24
C GLY A 116 3.32 -6.21 -8.93
N VAL A 117 2.78 -7.24 -9.58
CA VAL A 117 3.03 -8.64 -9.21
C VAL A 117 3.28 -9.54 -10.41
N VAL A 118 4.27 -10.41 -10.27
CA VAL A 118 4.40 -11.62 -11.08
C VAL A 118 4.39 -12.84 -10.14
N ARG A 119 3.51 -13.81 -10.41
CA ARG A 119 3.29 -15.01 -9.58
C ARG A 119 3.31 -16.29 -10.42
N LEU A 120 3.91 -17.33 -9.86
CA LEU A 120 3.79 -18.70 -10.34
C LEU A 120 2.98 -19.50 -9.33
N GLU A 121 1.95 -20.17 -9.81
CA GLU A 121 1.11 -21.07 -9.02
C GLU A 121 0.96 -22.41 -9.75
N VAL A 122 0.62 -23.45 -9.00
CA VAL A 122 0.16 -24.73 -9.54
C VAL A 122 -1.19 -24.96 -8.90
N CYS A 123 -2.24 -24.98 -9.69
CA CYS A 123 -3.59 -25.21 -9.22
C CYS A 123 -4.18 -26.44 -9.88
N ASP A 124 -4.99 -27.15 -9.12
CA ASP A 124 -5.91 -28.13 -9.68
C ASP A 124 -7.23 -27.40 -9.98
N LEU A 125 -7.61 -27.34 -11.26
CA LEU A 125 -8.76 -26.54 -11.71
C LEU A 125 -10.08 -27.15 -11.20
N ALA A 126 -10.28 -28.45 -11.35
CA ALA A 126 -11.45 -29.17 -10.85
C ALA A 126 -11.62 -28.99 -9.34
N ARG A 127 -10.54 -29.14 -8.56
CA ARG A 127 -10.58 -28.90 -7.11
C ARG A 127 -10.87 -27.44 -6.77
N ARG A 128 -10.38 -26.49 -7.57
CA ARG A 128 -10.62 -25.04 -7.36
C ARG A 128 -12.09 -24.69 -7.63
N GLU A 129 -12.67 -25.19 -8.71
CA GLU A 129 -14.09 -25.00 -9.05
C GLU A 129 -14.99 -25.59 -7.96
N ARG A 130 -14.78 -26.86 -7.57
CA ARG A 130 -15.50 -27.46 -6.42
C ARG A 130 -15.30 -26.70 -5.10
N THR A 131 -14.25 -25.88 -4.97
CA THR A 131 -14.04 -25.03 -3.78
C THR A 131 -14.77 -23.69 -3.91
N ALA A 132 -14.81 -23.11 -5.11
CA ALA A 132 -15.56 -21.90 -5.43
C ALA A 132 -17.08 -22.13 -5.34
N GLU A 133 -17.57 -23.26 -5.88
CA GLU A 133 -18.97 -23.70 -5.76
C GLU A 133 -19.40 -23.85 -4.29
N ARG A 134 -18.61 -24.56 -3.48
CA ARG A 134 -18.85 -24.66 -2.02
C ARG A 134 -18.79 -23.30 -1.31
N ALA A 135 -17.98 -22.36 -1.78
CA ALA A 135 -17.93 -21.01 -1.24
C ALA A 135 -19.18 -20.19 -1.63
N TYR A 136 -19.64 -20.30 -2.88
CA TYR A 136 -20.86 -19.68 -3.37
C TYR A 136 -22.09 -20.18 -2.61
N LEU A 137 -22.24 -21.51 -2.47
CA LEU A 137 -23.32 -22.12 -1.68
C LEU A 137 -23.28 -21.66 -0.21
N ALA A 138 -22.10 -21.57 0.39
CA ALA A 138 -21.94 -21.08 1.77
C ALA A 138 -22.17 -19.56 1.91
N ALA A 139 -21.93 -18.76 0.87
CA ALA A 139 -22.24 -17.34 0.85
C ALA A 139 -23.74 -17.12 0.73
N ARG A 140 -24.41 -17.81 -0.21
CA ARG A 140 -25.86 -17.76 -0.38
C ARG A 140 -26.60 -18.17 0.90
N ALA A 141 -26.21 -19.27 1.52
CA ALA A 141 -26.77 -19.70 2.81
C ALA A 141 -26.58 -18.67 3.95
N ARG A 142 -25.57 -17.78 3.89
CA ARG A 142 -25.45 -16.67 4.85
C ARG A 142 -26.37 -15.51 4.53
N VAL A 143 -26.55 -15.17 3.25
CA VAL A 143 -27.50 -14.14 2.80
C VAL A 143 -28.92 -14.57 3.18
N ASP A 144 -29.29 -15.81 2.89
CA ASP A 144 -30.61 -16.38 3.25
C ASP A 144 -30.84 -16.31 4.78
N MET A 145 -29.81 -16.65 5.58
CA MET A 145 -29.85 -16.54 7.05
C MET A 145 -29.85 -15.10 7.58
N ALA A 146 -29.34 -14.13 6.82
CA ALA A 146 -29.36 -12.71 7.19
C ALA A 146 -30.73 -12.08 6.86
N ALA A 147 -31.27 -12.37 5.68
CA ALA A 147 -32.63 -11.99 5.28
C ALA A 147 -33.68 -12.52 6.27
N ALA A 148 -33.56 -13.79 6.67
CA ALA A 148 -34.42 -14.41 7.68
C ALA A 148 -34.34 -13.74 9.08
N ARG A 149 -33.27 -13.00 9.39
CA ARG A 149 -33.12 -12.23 10.64
C ARG A 149 -33.60 -10.79 10.55
N HIS A 150 -33.67 -10.23 9.35
CA HIS A 150 -34.00 -8.82 9.13
C HIS A 150 -35.49 -8.54 8.88
N ASN A 151 -36.33 -9.58 8.85
CA ASN A 151 -37.78 -9.44 8.69
C ASN A 151 -38.45 -8.86 9.96
N SER A 152 -38.26 -7.55 10.18
CA SER A 152 -38.78 -6.77 11.31
C SER A 152 -39.73 -5.67 10.79
N PRO A 153 -40.90 -5.39 11.41
CA PRO A 153 -42.01 -4.69 10.74
C PRO A 153 -41.90 -3.15 10.67
N TYR A 154 -40.70 -2.59 10.67
CA TYR A 154 -40.45 -1.15 10.69
C TYR A 154 -39.55 -0.75 9.53
N ASP A 155 -40.14 -0.69 8.35
CA ASP A 155 -39.49 -0.11 7.18
C ASP A 155 -39.44 1.42 7.27
N PHE A 156 -38.30 1.96 6.82
CA PHE A 156 -38.16 3.34 6.38
C PHE A 156 -37.90 3.23 4.88
N ASP A 157 -38.78 3.79 4.06
CA ASP A 157 -38.68 3.69 2.60
C ASP A 157 -37.29 4.19 2.13
N VAL A 158 -36.48 3.26 1.63
CA VAL A 158 -35.25 3.53 0.90
C VAL A 158 -35.36 2.76 -0.40
N ASP A 159 -35.49 3.49 -1.49
CA ASP A 159 -35.81 2.96 -2.81
C ASP A 159 -34.82 1.85 -3.22
N ASP A 160 -35.36 0.63 -3.47
CA ASP A 160 -34.57 -0.57 -3.78
C ASP A 160 -33.62 -0.37 -4.97
N GLU A 161 -33.97 0.51 -5.90
CA GLU A 161 -33.18 0.85 -7.09
C GLU A 161 -31.91 1.65 -6.75
N GLU A 162 -31.98 2.63 -5.83
CA GLU A 162 -30.79 3.37 -5.36
C GLU A 162 -29.87 2.46 -4.51
N LEU A 163 -30.46 1.51 -3.79
CA LEU A 163 -29.76 0.46 -3.04
C LEU A 163 -29.04 -0.52 -3.98
N ALA A 164 -29.68 -0.93 -5.07
CA ALA A 164 -29.11 -1.81 -6.10
C ALA A 164 -28.01 -1.12 -6.92
N GLU A 165 -28.16 0.17 -7.25
CA GLU A 165 -27.12 0.94 -7.95
C GLU A 165 -25.89 1.17 -7.05
N LEU A 166 -26.09 1.46 -5.76
CA LEU A 166 -25.00 1.55 -4.78
C LEU A 166 -24.33 0.19 -4.49
N ALA A 167 -25.06 -0.92 -4.56
CA ALA A 167 -24.52 -2.28 -4.41
C ALA A 167 -23.74 -2.73 -5.66
N SER A 168 -24.15 -2.33 -6.86
CA SER A 168 -23.47 -2.68 -8.12
C SER A 168 -22.25 -1.79 -8.42
N LEU A 169 -22.26 -0.51 -8.01
CA LEU A 169 -21.05 0.33 -7.96
C LEU A 169 -20.08 -0.09 -6.85
N GLN A 170 -20.54 -0.90 -5.90
CA GLN A 170 -19.70 -1.56 -4.90
C GLN A 170 -19.13 -2.86 -5.48
N GLY A 171 -17.95 -2.76 -6.10
CA GLY A 171 -17.05 -3.89 -6.37
C GLY A 171 -16.46 -4.51 -5.07
N LEU A 172 -17.30 -4.67 -4.06
CA LEU A 172 -16.98 -5.26 -2.78
C LEU A 172 -17.18 -6.77 -2.88
N GLU A 173 -16.13 -7.53 -2.61
CA GLU A 173 -16.30 -8.87 -2.06
C GLU A 173 -17.14 -8.73 -0.76
N ASP A 174 -18.12 -9.61 -0.49
CA ASP A 174 -19.04 -9.56 0.68
C ASP A 174 -18.35 -9.42 2.07
N ASP A 175 -17.02 -9.56 2.08
CA ASP A 175 -16.09 -9.33 3.19
C ASP A 175 -16.11 -7.91 3.79
N ASP A 176 -16.59 -6.89 3.04
CA ASP A 176 -16.51 -5.47 3.45
C ASP A 176 -17.75 -4.92 4.18
N ILE A 177 -18.87 -5.65 4.20
CA ILE A 177 -20.06 -5.36 5.04
C ILE A 177 -20.46 -6.60 5.85
N GLY A 178 -20.00 -6.69 7.11
CA GLY A 178 -20.63 -7.57 8.10
C GLY A 178 -20.28 -9.07 8.07
N GLY A 179 -19.08 -9.47 7.63
CA GLY A 179 -18.69 -10.88 7.45
C GLY A 179 -17.74 -11.53 8.47
N TRP A 180 -17.33 -10.85 9.55
CA TRP A 180 -16.35 -11.39 10.51
C TRP A 180 -17.01 -11.91 11.78
N SER A 181 -16.79 -13.18 12.12
CA SER A 181 -17.25 -13.74 13.40
C SER A 181 -16.62 -12.95 14.56
N ALA A 182 -17.48 -12.34 15.38
CA ALA A 182 -17.08 -11.50 16.52
C ALA A 182 -16.19 -12.24 17.53
N GLU A 183 -16.24 -13.58 17.50
CA GLU A 183 -15.64 -14.58 18.40
C GLU A 183 -14.10 -14.64 18.45
N ARG A 184 -13.37 -13.89 17.62
CA ARG A 184 -11.89 -13.93 17.62
C ARG A 184 -11.26 -12.70 18.23
N GLU A 185 -10.45 -12.93 19.25
CA GLU A 185 -9.52 -11.94 19.82
C GLU A 185 -8.53 -11.44 18.75
N ILE A 186 -8.44 -10.13 18.54
CA ILE A 186 -7.50 -9.52 17.61
C ILE A 186 -6.52 -8.66 18.39
N VAL A 187 -5.37 -9.24 18.75
CA VAL A 187 -4.29 -8.53 19.47
C VAL A 187 -3.40 -7.67 18.56
N GLY A 188 -3.45 -7.87 17.25
CA GLY A 188 -2.63 -7.13 16.29
C GLY A 188 -2.59 -7.75 14.90
N TRP A 189 -1.76 -7.18 14.02
CA TRP A 189 -1.58 -7.71 12.67
C TRP A 189 -0.92 -9.10 12.68
N SER A 190 -1.56 -10.08 12.04
CA SER A 190 -0.90 -11.35 11.72
C SER A 190 0.05 -11.21 10.53
N ALA A 191 1.08 -12.07 10.44
CA ALA A 191 1.96 -12.12 9.27
C ALA A 191 1.17 -12.42 7.97
N ARG A 192 0.14 -13.27 8.05
CA ARG A 192 -0.77 -13.58 6.94
C ARG A 192 -1.57 -12.36 6.46
N SER A 193 -2.02 -11.51 7.38
CA SER A 193 -2.71 -10.25 7.03
C SER A 193 -1.75 -9.27 6.34
N ARG A 194 -0.52 -9.09 6.87
CA ARG A 194 0.52 -8.27 6.22
C ARG A 194 0.79 -8.72 4.79
N SER A 195 1.01 -10.02 4.57
CA SER A 195 1.25 -10.57 3.23
C SER A 195 0.07 -10.39 2.27
N ARG A 196 -1.17 -10.56 2.76
CA ARG A 196 -2.40 -10.34 1.97
C ARG A 196 -2.54 -8.90 1.52
N MET A 197 -2.32 -7.93 2.42
CA MET A 197 -2.36 -6.52 2.04
C MET A 197 -1.31 -6.19 0.98
N ILE A 198 -0.05 -6.58 1.20
CA ILE A 198 1.04 -6.30 0.24
C ILE A 198 0.71 -6.85 -1.14
N LEU A 199 0.16 -8.07 -1.19
CA LEU A 199 -0.26 -8.70 -2.44
C LEU A 199 -1.41 -7.92 -3.08
N ARG A 200 -2.53 -7.70 -2.36
CA ARG A 200 -3.71 -7.03 -2.89
C ARG A 200 -3.41 -5.59 -3.35
N MET A 201 -2.66 -4.79 -2.58
CA MET A 201 -2.25 -3.42 -2.98
C MET A 201 -1.38 -3.40 -4.25
N ALA A 202 -0.60 -4.45 -4.51
CA ALA A 202 0.18 -4.61 -5.73
C ALA A 202 -0.62 -5.28 -6.87
N GLU A 203 -1.81 -5.83 -6.60
CA GLU A 203 -2.75 -6.39 -7.58
C GLU A 203 -3.81 -5.39 -8.03
N LEU A 204 -4.10 -4.33 -7.27
CA LEU A 204 -5.06 -3.27 -7.65
C LEU A 204 -4.64 -2.56 -8.94
N ASP A 205 -5.60 -2.33 -9.84
CA ASP A 205 -5.51 -1.28 -10.86
C ASP A 205 -5.69 0.07 -10.16
N TRP A 206 -4.66 0.91 -10.24
CA TRP A 206 -4.64 2.24 -9.64
C TRP A 206 -5.00 3.33 -10.65
N ALA A 207 -5.09 3.02 -11.94
CA ALA A 207 -5.25 4.01 -12.98
C ALA A 207 -6.52 4.88 -12.81
N PRO A 208 -7.69 4.36 -12.41
CA PRO A 208 -8.87 5.21 -12.16
C PRO A 208 -8.67 6.29 -11.09
N MET A 209 -7.76 6.06 -10.12
CA MET A 209 -7.38 7.08 -9.14
C MET A 209 -6.28 8.02 -9.68
N MET A 210 -5.36 7.52 -10.51
CA MET A 210 -4.27 8.34 -11.10
C MET A 210 -4.75 9.22 -12.26
N ASP A 211 -5.90 8.90 -12.86
CA ASP A 211 -6.57 9.70 -13.89
C ASP A 211 -7.39 10.87 -13.29
N LEU A 212 -7.49 10.97 -11.96
CA LEU A 212 -8.05 12.14 -11.28
C LEU A 212 -7.06 13.32 -11.38
N PRO A 213 -7.54 14.58 -11.53
CA PRO A 213 -6.66 15.74 -11.56
C PRO A 213 -5.95 15.92 -10.21
N GLY A 214 -4.63 16.13 -10.23
CA GLY A 214 -3.78 16.28 -9.05
C GLY A 214 -2.89 15.08 -8.70
N ILE A 215 -1.73 15.40 -8.11
CA ILE A 215 -0.87 14.41 -7.45
C ILE A 215 -1.51 13.75 -6.20
N PRO A 216 -1.20 12.46 -5.93
CA PRO A 216 -1.69 11.76 -4.75
C PRO A 216 -1.04 12.26 -3.45
N ALA A 217 -1.81 12.19 -2.37
CA ALA A 217 -1.38 12.53 -1.01
C ALA A 217 -1.55 11.34 -0.05
N MET A 218 -0.72 11.34 0.99
CA MET A 218 -1.00 10.60 2.20
C MET A 218 -1.85 11.46 3.13
N VAL A 219 -3.14 11.16 3.21
CA VAL A 219 -4.08 11.81 4.13
C VAL A 219 -4.11 11.01 5.43
N THR A 220 -3.98 11.69 6.57
CA THR A 220 -4.06 11.07 7.90
C THR A 220 -5.29 11.59 8.64
N LEU A 221 -6.06 10.68 9.23
CA LEU A 221 -7.17 10.97 10.14
C LEU A 221 -6.84 10.38 11.52
N THR A 222 -6.85 11.20 12.57
CA THR A 222 -6.62 10.76 13.95
C THR A 222 -7.74 11.22 14.88
N TYR A 223 -7.77 10.73 16.11
CA TYR A 223 -8.82 11.00 17.09
C TYR A 223 -8.38 12.03 18.15
N PRO A 224 -9.32 12.69 18.86
CA PRO A 224 -9.06 13.68 19.93
C PRO A 224 -8.21 13.14 21.08
N GLY A 225 -7.92 13.96 22.09
CA GLY A 225 -7.18 13.60 23.31
C GLY A 225 -7.79 12.36 23.98
N ASP A 226 -9.05 12.50 24.38
CA ASP A 226 -9.88 11.45 24.96
C ASP A 226 -10.60 10.62 23.88
N TRP A 227 -9.81 9.89 23.09
CA TRP A 227 -10.32 9.13 21.95
C TRP A 227 -11.29 8.00 22.34
N LEU A 228 -11.23 7.46 23.56
CA LEU A 228 -12.06 6.32 23.97
C LEU A 228 -13.54 6.69 24.11
N THR A 229 -13.84 7.93 24.52
CA THR A 229 -15.20 8.46 24.65
C THR A 229 -15.96 8.45 23.33
N VAL A 230 -15.26 8.68 22.21
CA VAL A 230 -15.83 8.68 20.84
C VAL A 230 -15.56 7.39 20.06
N ALA A 231 -14.55 6.61 20.43
CA ALA A 231 -14.14 5.40 19.73
C ALA A 231 -13.96 4.20 20.69
N PRO A 232 -15.02 3.79 21.41
CA PRO A 232 -14.94 2.70 22.39
C PRO A 232 -14.67 1.33 21.75
N THR A 233 -15.00 1.14 20.47
CA THR A 233 -14.77 -0.10 19.73
C THR A 233 -14.23 0.16 18.32
N GLY A 234 -13.65 -0.88 17.71
CA GLY A 234 -13.24 -0.85 16.30
C GLY A 234 -14.41 -0.63 15.33
N ALA A 235 -15.64 -1.04 15.69
CA ALA A 235 -16.83 -0.87 14.87
C ALA A 235 -17.24 0.61 14.73
N GLU A 236 -17.24 1.39 15.81
CA GLU A 236 -17.52 2.84 15.75
C GLU A 236 -16.52 3.55 14.84
N VAL A 237 -15.24 3.18 14.94
CA VAL A 237 -14.18 3.74 14.09
C VAL A 237 -14.34 3.39 12.60
N LYS A 238 -15.00 2.26 12.26
CA LYS A 238 -15.42 1.98 10.88
C LYS A 238 -16.65 2.78 10.46
N LYS A 239 -17.65 2.98 11.34
CA LYS A 239 -18.80 3.85 11.06
C LYS A 239 -18.34 5.27 10.76
N HIS A 240 -17.43 5.84 11.55
CA HIS A 240 -16.83 7.14 11.29
C HIS A 240 -16.17 7.21 9.91
N LEU A 241 -15.35 6.21 9.53
CA LEU A 241 -14.70 6.18 8.22
C LEU A 241 -15.73 6.11 7.06
N GLN A 242 -16.81 5.33 7.22
CA GLN A 242 -17.88 5.26 6.22
C GLN A 242 -18.67 6.57 6.13
N THR A 243 -18.98 7.21 7.27
CA THR A 243 -19.61 8.54 7.30
C THR A 243 -18.72 9.60 6.64
N PHE A 244 -17.41 9.54 6.86
CA PHE A 244 -16.43 10.38 6.16
C PHE A 244 -16.50 10.17 4.63
N PHE A 245 -16.50 8.94 4.13
CA PHE A 245 -16.64 8.68 2.69
C PHE A 245 -17.98 9.16 2.12
N LYS A 246 -19.10 8.98 2.85
CA LYS A 246 -20.41 9.53 2.44
C LYS A 246 -20.39 11.07 2.38
N ARG A 247 -19.77 11.74 3.35
CA ARG A 247 -19.61 13.20 3.36
C ARG A 247 -18.67 13.68 2.25
N PHE A 248 -17.59 12.95 1.95
CA PHE A 248 -16.70 13.22 0.81
C PHE A 248 -17.48 13.23 -0.51
N GLN A 249 -18.25 12.17 -0.78
CA GLN A 249 -19.03 12.06 -2.02
C GLN A 249 -20.07 13.19 -2.17
N ARG A 250 -20.74 13.56 -1.07
CA ARG A 250 -21.71 14.68 -1.04
C ARG A 250 -21.06 16.05 -1.24
N ALA A 251 -19.84 16.24 -0.76
CA ALA A 251 -19.10 17.50 -0.87
C ALA A 251 -18.47 17.70 -2.26
N TRP A 252 -17.85 16.66 -2.82
CA TRP A 252 -17.04 16.77 -4.05
C TRP A 252 -17.74 16.26 -5.31
N GLY A 253 -18.90 15.61 -5.17
CA GLY A 253 -19.65 15.02 -6.30
C GLY A 253 -19.04 13.75 -6.88
N ILE A 254 -17.89 13.31 -6.37
CA ILE A 254 -17.16 12.11 -6.81
C ILE A 254 -17.04 11.10 -5.68
N ALA A 255 -17.12 9.80 -6.00
CA ALA A 255 -16.88 8.75 -5.01
C ALA A 255 -15.42 8.80 -4.51
N TRP A 256 -15.20 8.50 -3.23
CA TRP A 256 -13.83 8.38 -2.71
C TRP A 256 -13.15 7.15 -3.31
N MET A 257 -11.99 7.36 -3.94
CA MET A 257 -11.16 6.31 -4.55
C MET A 257 -9.79 6.27 -3.90
N GLY A 258 -9.27 5.06 -3.65
CA GLY A 258 -7.97 4.87 -3.05
C GLY A 258 -7.87 3.66 -2.12
N ALA A 259 -6.83 3.65 -1.29
CA ALA A 259 -6.63 2.64 -0.25
C ALA A 259 -6.46 3.27 1.14
N TRP A 260 -6.84 2.54 2.18
CA TRP A 260 -6.69 2.95 3.56
C TRP A 260 -6.02 1.88 4.42
N LYS A 261 -5.31 2.32 5.45
CA LYS A 261 -4.72 1.49 6.50
C LYS A 261 -4.98 2.11 7.86
N MET A 262 -5.30 1.27 8.83
CA MET A 262 -5.47 1.64 10.23
C MET A 262 -4.25 1.18 11.05
N GLU A 263 -3.73 2.10 11.83
CA GLU A 263 -2.61 1.95 12.76
C GLU A 263 -3.00 2.60 14.11
N PHE A 264 -2.20 2.43 15.16
CA PHE A 264 -2.43 3.03 16.47
C PHE A 264 -1.29 3.98 16.87
N GLN A 265 -1.63 5.11 17.49
CA GLN A 265 -0.66 6.02 18.08
C GLN A 265 -0.07 5.40 19.36
N SER A 266 1.01 5.99 19.90
CA SER A 266 1.66 5.50 21.13
C SER A 266 0.70 5.46 22.34
N ARG A 267 -0.26 6.39 22.38
CA ARG A 267 -1.37 6.47 23.34
C ARG A 267 -2.55 5.52 23.06
N GLY A 268 -2.41 4.60 22.11
CA GLY A 268 -3.47 3.68 21.67
C GLY A 268 -4.53 4.27 20.75
N ALA A 269 -4.57 5.59 20.54
CA ALA A 269 -5.57 6.23 19.66
C ALA A 269 -5.48 5.67 18.22
N PRO A 270 -6.58 5.23 17.61
CA PRO A 270 -6.59 4.78 16.22
C PRO A 270 -6.25 5.94 15.28
N HIS A 271 -5.59 5.62 14.17
CA HIS A 271 -5.41 6.56 13.07
C HIS A 271 -5.50 5.84 11.72
N PHE A 272 -6.12 6.52 10.75
CA PHE A 272 -6.17 6.08 9.37
C PHE A 272 -5.15 6.82 8.53
N HIS A 273 -4.44 6.07 7.69
CA HIS A 273 -3.66 6.56 6.57
C HIS A 273 -4.44 6.22 5.28
N LEU A 274 -4.91 7.25 4.58
CA LEU A 274 -5.61 7.15 3.30
C LEU A 274 -4.64 7.59 2.19
N TYR A 275 -4.45 6.74 1.18
CA TYR A 275 -3.78 7.10 -0.06
C TYR A 275 -4.85 7.41 -1.11
N MET A 276 -4.91 8.65 -1.55
CA MET A 276 -5.92 9.20 -2.46
C MET A 276 -5.35 10.39 -3.24
N VAL A 277 -6.01 10.82 -4.31
CA VAL A 277 -5.82 12.15 -4.90
C VAL A 277 -6.77 13.13 -4.19
N PRO A 278 -6.28 14.15 -3.49
CA PRO A 278 -7.14 15.19 -2.92
C PRO A 278 -7.88 15.98 -4.02
N PRO A 279 -9.20 16.17 -3.92
CA PRO A 279 -9.95 16.96 -4.88
C PRO A 279 -9.56 18.44 -4.83
N HIS A 280 -9.61 19.08 -5.99
CA HIS A 280 -9.41 20.52 -6.17
C HIS A 280 -10.74 21.28 -6.12
N GLY A 281 -10.69 22.61 -6.14
CA GLY A 281 -11.87 23.48 -6.01
C GLY A 281 -12.31 23.65 -4.56
N LYS A 282 -13.60 23.91 -4.35
CA LYS A 282 -14.23 24.00 -3.04
C LYS A 282 -15.31 22.93 -2.87
N ALA A 283 -15.51 22.50 -1.63
CA ALA A 283 -16.62 21.62 -1.28
C ALA A 283 -17.96 22.29 -1.62
N GLY A 284 -18.89 21.51 -2.17
CA GLY A 284 -20.21 21.99 -2.56
C GLY A 284 -20.31 22.52 -3.99
N ASP A 285 -19.21 22.92 -4.64
CA ASP A 285 -19.22 23.53 -6.00
C ASP A 285 -20.00 22.67 -7.01
N SER A 286 -19.67 21.37 -7.13
CA SER A 286 -20.34 20.43 -8.04
C SER A 286 -21.82 20.15 -7.70
N ARG A 287 -22.23 20.43 -6.46
CA ARG A 287 -23.62 20.27 -6.01
C ARG A 287 -24.42 21.57 -6.25
N LYS A 288 -23.79 22.73 -6.06
CA LYS A 288 -24.33 24.04 -6.39
C LYS A 288 -24.53 24.17 -7.90
N LEU A 289 -23.55 23.82 -8.72
CA LEU A 289 -23.64 23.82 -10.18
C LEU A 289 -24.79 22.95 -10.70
N ARG A 290 -24.94 21.72 -10.17
CA ARG A 290 -26.08 20.85 -10.52
C ARG A 290 -27.43 21.46 -10.12
N HIS A 291 -27.52 22.04 -8.91
CA HIS A 291 -28.74 22.71 -8.47
C HIS A 291 -29.09 23.91 -9.37
N ASP A 292 -28.10 24.73 -9.73
CA ASP A 292 -28.32 25.91 -10.58
C ASP A 292 -28.76 25.53 -11.99
N ALA A 293 -28.25 24.39 -12.52
CA ALA A 293 -28.72 23.82 -13.78
C ALA A 293 -30.18 23.32 -13.71
N GLU A 294 -30.57 22.60 -12.65
CA GLU A 294 -31.96 22.16 -12.46
C GLU A 294 -32.91 23.33 -12.19
N LEU A 295 -32.46 24.35 -11.46
CA LEU A 295 -33.21 25.58 -11.24
C LEU A 295 -33.47 26.31 -12.56
N LEU A 296 -32.45 26.45 -13.41
CA LEU A 296 -32.58 27.07 -14.73
C LEU A 296 -33.57 26.30 -15.63
N LYS A 297 -33.52 24.95 -15.66
CA LYS A 297 -34.51 24.14 -16.38
C LYS A 297 -35.93 24.39 -15.88
N TRP A 298 -36.12 24.42 -14.57
CA TRP A 298 -37.43 24.69 -13.95
C TRP A 298 -37.92 26.11 -14.28
N GLU A 299 -37.03 27.10 -14.32
CA GLU A 299 -37.37 28.48 -14.69
C GLU A 299 -37.72 28.62 -16.18
N ILE A 300 -37.07 27.87 -17.08
CA ILE A 300 -37.40 27.80 -18.52
C ILE A 300 -38.78 27.17 -18.73
N ALA A 301 -39.02 25.96 -18.22
CA ALA A 301 -40.29 25.25 -18.40
C ALA A 301 -41.49 26.07 -17.86
N ARG A 302 -41.31 26.74 -16.71
CA ARG A 302 -42.31 27.66 -16.15
C ARG A 302 -42.55 28.89 -17.04
N ALA A 303 -41.53 29.41 -17.73
CA ALA A 303 -41.67 30.53 -18.65
C ALA A 303 -42.35 30.12 -19.97
N GLU A 304 -42.19 28.87 -20.39
CA GLU A 304 -42.86 28.27 -21.55
C GLU A 304 -44.32 27.87 -21.28
N GLY A 305 -44.78 27.99 -20.03
CA GLY A 305 -46.15 27.73 -19.61
C GLY A 305 -46.43 26.29 -19.17
N GLU A 306 -45.38 25.47 -19.03
CA GLU A 306 -45.49 24.13 -18.44
C GLU A 306 -45.63 24.22 -16.90
N ASP A 307 -46.08 23.13 -16.27
CA ASP A 307 -45.99 22.95 -14.81
C ASP A 307 -44.80 22.03 -14.48
N PRO A 308 -43.60 22.60 -14.21
CA PRO A 308 -42.43 21.82 -13.78
C PRO A 308 -42.51 21.39 -12.30
N GLY A 309 -43.65 21.53 -11.64
CA GLY A 309 -43.88 21.11 -10.27
C GLY A 309 -43.04 21.86 -9.24
N ARG A 310 -42.54 21.14 -8.23
CA ARG A 310 -41.86 21.75 -7.07
C ARG A 310 -40.53 22.39 -7.47
N ARG A 311 -40.38 23.70 -7.23
CA ARG A 311 -39.11 24.42 -7.42
C ARG A 311 -37.95 23.71 -6.71
N PRO A 312 -36.81 23.47 -7.39
CA PRO A 312 -35.61 22.94 -6.76
C PRO A 312 -35.21 23.74 -5.52
N TYR A 313 -34.81 23.05 -4.46
CA TYR A 313 -34.35 23.67 -3.21
C TYR A 313 -32.89 23.32 -2.94
N PHE A 314 -32.10 24.30 -2.52
CA PHE A 314 -30.71 24.12 -2.12
C PHE A 314 -30.54 24.37 -0.62
N ARG A 315 -29.81 23.49 0.04
CA ARG A 315 -29.34 23.68 1.41
C ARG A 315 -27.82 23.64 1.41
N GLU A 316 -27.21 24.73 1.88
CA GLU A 316 -25.78 24.76 2.16
C GLU A 316 -25.45 23.83 3.34
N ALA A 317 -24.38 23.05 3.18
CA ALA A 317 -23.78 22.31 4.26
C ALA A 317 -22.74 23.20 4.96
N PRO A 318 -22.57 23.11 6.29
CA PRO A 318 -21.61 23.95 7.03
C PRO A 318 -20.15 23.88 6.56
N SER A 319 -19.80 22.89 5.74
CA SER A 319 -18.47 22.70 5.16
C SER A 319 -18.34 23.15 3.70
N ASP A 320 -19.41 23.66 3.07
CA ASP A 320 -19.36 24.15 1.69
C ASP A 320 -18.43 25.38 1.57
N GLY A 321 -17.94 25.66 0.36
CA GLY A 321 -17.01 26.76 0.09
C GLY A 321 -15.57 26.54 0.59
N LEU A 322 -15.32 25.53 1.42
CA LEU A 322 -13.99 25.19 1.94
C LEU A 322 -13.14 24.41 0.92
N LYS A 323 -11.84 24.77 0.83
CA LYS A 323 -10.83 23.94 0.15
C LYS A 323 -10.58 22.63 0.91
N PHE A 324 -10.00 21.62 0.27
CA PHE A 324 -9.87 20.27 0.83
C PHE A 324 -9.26 20.19 2.25
N ARG A 325 -8.17 20.92 2.56
CA ARG A 325 -7.55 20.87 3.90
C ARG A 325 -8.47 21.35 5.04
N PRO A 326 -9.02 22.59 5.04
CA PRO A 326 -9.95 23.02 6.08
C PRO A 326 -11.26 22.22 6.06
N TRP A 327 -11.74 21.81 4.88
CA TRP A 327 -12.89 20.91 4.75
C TRP A 327 -12.66 19.59 5.50
N LEU A 328 -11.50 18.95 5.29
CA LEU A 328 -11.11 17.69 5.90
C LEU A 328 -11.08 17.79 7.43
N SER A 329 -10.47 18.85 7.97
CA SER A 329 -10.42 19.10 9.42
C SER A 329 -11.81 19.31 10.01
N ALA A 330 -12.63 20.17 9.42
CA ALA A 330 -13.99 20.45 9.91
C ALA A 330 -14.88 19.19 9.84
N VAL A 331 -14.88 18.50 8.69
CA VAL A 331 -15.71 17.31 8.48
C VAL A 331 -15.26 16.14 9.34
N TRP A 332 -13.95 15.93 9.53
CA TRP A 332 -13.50 14.82 10.37
C TRP A 332 -13.81 15.05 11.86
N ALA A 333 -13.65 16.28 12.36
CA ALA A 333 -14.05 16.62 13.72
C ALA A 333 -15.57 16.51 13.94
N ASP A 334 -16.38 16.83 12.92
CA ASP A 334 -17.83 16.68 12.97
C ASP A 334 -18.34 15.26 12.68
N VAL A 335 -17.49 14.37 12.16
CA VAL A 335 -17.78 12.94 12.02
C VAL A 335 -17.49 12.17 13.31
N VAL A 336 -16.48 12.61 14.06
CA VAL A 336 -16.10 12.03 15.36
C VAL A 336 -16.89 12.64 16.51
N ASP A 337 -17.35 13.89 16.34
CA ASP A 337 -18.28 14.64 17.20
C ASP A 337 -18.05 14.47 18.71
N HIS A 338 -16.89 14.93 19.18
CA HIS A 338 -16.53 14.81 20.59
C HIS A 338 -17.46 15.67 21.48
N PRO A 339 -18.03 15.11 22.57
CA PRO A 339 -19.04 15.80 23.38
C PRO A 339 -18.50 17.00 24.18
N ASP A 340 -17.21 17.00 24.56
CA ASP A 340 -16.53 18.21 25.05
C ASP A 340 -16.14 19.12 23.85
N PRO A 341 -16.69 20.35 23.76
CA PRO A 341 -16.36 21.31 22.70
C PRO A 341 -14.87 21.65 22.63
N LYS A 342 -14.13 21.65 23.75
CA LYS A 342 -12.69 21.97 23.77
C LYS A 342 -11.85 20.87 23.13
N GLU A 343 -12.24 19.61 23.30
CA GLU A 343 -11.62 18.50 22.59
C GLU A 343 -12.02 18.50 21.10
N LYS A 344 -13.28 18.87 20.76
CA LYS A 344 -13.70 19.06 19.35
C LYS A 344 -12.89 20.18 18.67
N GLU A 345 -12.65 21.30 19.33
CA GLU A 345 -11.82 22.41 18.82
C GLU A 345 -10.36 21.98 18.57
N LYS A 346 -9.70 21.34 19.55
CA LYS A 346 -8.36 20.75 19.36
C LYS A 346 -8.34 19.75 18.20
N HIS A 347 -9.41 18.99 18.04
CA HIS A 347 -9.54 17.97 16.99
C HIS A 347 -9.72 18.59 15.59
N VAL A 348 -10.41 19.72 15.44
CA VAL A 348 -10.39 20.51 14.20
C VAL A 348 -8.96 20.94 13.86
N SER A 349 -8.20 21.42 14.85
CA SER A 349 -6.84 21.93 14.64
C SER A 349 -5.78 20.86 14.33
N ALA A 350 -5.87 19.68 14.95
CA ALA A 350 -4.81 18.66 14.91
C ALA A 350 -5.27 17.25 14.50
N GLY A 351 -6.56 17.06 14.19
CA GLY A 351 -7.16 15.76 13.88
C GLY A 351 -6.87 15.21 12.49
N THR A 352 -6.29 16.02 11.59
CA THR A 352 -6.04 15.64 10.20
C THR A 352 -4.66 16.08 9.70
N GLY A 353 -4.17 15.42 8.65
CA GLY A 353 -2.95 15.82 7.96
C GLY A 353 -3.00 15.43 6.48
N VAL A 354 -2.35 16.20 5.62
CA VAL A 354 -2.25 15.95 4.17
C VAL A 354 -0.79 16.10 3.75
N ASP A 355 -0.17 15.01 3.31
CA ASP A 355 1.23 14.96 2.91
C ASP A 355 1.39 14.48 1.47
N TYR A 356 1.60 15.44 0.55
CA TYR A 356 1.87 15.19 -0.86
C TYR A 356 3.29 14.64 -1.10
N ALA A 357 4.26 14.95 -0.24
CA ALA A 357 5.63 14.48 -0.39
C ALA A 357 5.80 13.00 0.01
N GLU A 358 4.95 12.51 0.91
CA GLU A 358 4.81 11.08 1.19
C GLU A 358 3.92 10.38 0.16
N GLY A 359 2.84 11.03 -0.30
CA GLY A 359 1.96 10.49 -1.34
C GLY A 359 2.70 10.20 -2.65
N THR A 360 3.41 11.18 -3.19
CA THR A 360 4.19 11.07 -4.45
C THR A 360 5.29 10.00 -4.42
N ARG A 361 5.68 9.46 -3.26
CA ARG A 361 6.59 8.29 -3.17
C ARG A 361 5.93 6.98 -3.59
N GLY A 362 4.60 6.91 -3.54
CA GLY A 362 3.78 5.84 -4.09
C GLY A 362 3.74 5.84 -5.62
N SER A 363 4.88 6.05 -6.29
CA SER A 363 4.96 6.23 -7.75
C SER A 363 4.87 4.93 -8.56
N ASP A 364 4.77 3.76 -7.90
CA ASP A 364 4.52 2.47 -8.53
C ASP A 364 3.82 1.49 -7.55
N PRO A 365 3.07 0.49 -8.03
CA PRO A 365 2.29 -0.44 -7.20
C PRO A 365 3.10 -1.11 -6.08
N LYS A 366 4.38 -1.42 -6.32
CA LYS A 366 5.25 -2.03 -5.31
C LYS A 366 5.69 -1.02 -4.26
N ARG A 367 6.13 0.18 -4.65
CA ARG A 367 6.47 1.24 -3.68
C ARG A 367 5.29 1.51 -2.77
N LEU A 368 4.08 1.58 -3.34
CA LEU A 368 2.84 1.79 -2.61
C LEU A 368 2.49 0.61 -1.67
N ALA A 369 2.56 -0.62 -2.15
CA ALA A 369 2.37 -1.81 -1.31
C ALA A 369 3.42 -1.93 -0.17
N VAL A 370 4.67 -1.55 -0.44
CA VAL A 370 5.76 -1.49 0.56
C VAL A 370 5.58 -0.34 1.53
N TYR A 371 5.10 0.82 1.07
CA TYR A 371 4.74 1.94 1.92
C TYR A 371 3.67 1.52 2.92
N PHE A 372 2.55 0.98 2.44
CA PHE A 372 1.49 0.48 3.31
C PHE A 372 1.98 -0.63 4.24
N SER A 373 2.91 -1.48 3.82
CA SER A 373 3.46 -2.53 4.68
C SER A 373 4.26 -2.01 5.88
N LYS A 374 4.87 -0.81 5.76
CA LYS A 374 5.91 -0.27 6.65
C LYS A 374 6.77 -1.41 7.23
N HIS A 375 7.41 -2.20 6.34
CA HIS A 375 8.21 -3.36 6.74
C HIS A 375 9.14 -3.03 7.93
N GLY A 376 9.21 -3.95 8.89
CA GLY A 376 9.81 -3.77 10.23
C GLY A 376 11.32 -3.58 10.29
N THR A 377 11.84 -2.62 9.55
CA THR A 377 13.17 -2.02 9.72
C THR A 377 13.18 -1.08 10.93
N PHE A 378 12.04 -0.49 11.27
CA PHE A 378 11.81 0.33 12.47
C PHE A 378 11.12 -0.51 13.55
N ALA A 379 11.90 -1.20 14.38
CA ALA A 379 11.36 -1.91 15.55
C ALA A 379 10.56 -0.96 16.46
N ASP A 380 11.01 0.28 16.55
CA ASP A 380 10.45 1.39 17.33
C ASP A 380 9.01 1.78 16.93
N LYS A 381 8.49 1.25 15.82
CA LYS A 381 7.12 1.49 15.34
C LYS A 381 6.24 0.23 15.27
N GLU A 382 6.69 -0.94 15.75
CA GLU A 382 5.83 -2.14 15.78
C GLU A 382 4.58 -1.97 16.66
N TYR A 383 4.63 -1.08 17.67
CA TYR A 383 3.46 -0.75 18.50
C TYR A 383 2.26 -0.27 17.68
N GLN A 384 2.49 0.34 16.52
CA GLN A 384 1.43 0.87 15.63
C GLN A 384 0.54 -0.25 15.05
N HIS A 385 0.95 -1.51 15.17
CA HIS A 385 0.22 -2.70 14.71
C HIS A 385 -0.34 -3.56 15.85
N VAL A 386 -0.22 -3.11 17.11
CA VAL A 386 -0.75 -3.76 18.33
C VAL A 386 -2.08 -3.11 18.70
N VAL A 387 -3.10 -3.91 18.99
CA VAL A 387 -4.44 -3.41 19.35
C VAL A 387 -4.45 -2.94 20.82
N PRO A 388 -5.03 -1.77 21.14
CA PRO A 388 -5.22 -1.32 22.52
C PRO A 388 -6.01 -2.34 23.34
N ALA A 389 -5.66 -2.54 24.61
CA ALA A 389 -6.28 -3.54 25.48
C ALA A 389 -7.81 -3.44 25.54
N GLN A 390 -8.34 -2.22 25.46
CA GLN A 390 -9.77 -1.91 25.42
C GLN A 390 -10.50 -2.60 24.25
N TRP A 391 -9.82 -2.76 23.10
CA TRP A 391 -10.36 -3.37 21.88
C TRP A 391 -9.95 -4.83 21.69
N GLN A 392 -9.11 -5.41 22.55
CA GLN A 392 -8.70 -6.82 22.39
C GLN A 392 -9.86 -7.78 22.65
N LYS A 393 -10.82 -7.40 23.50
CA LYS A 393 -12.03 -8.17 23.80
C LYS A 393 -12.78 -8.59 22.53
N THR A 394 -13.23 -9.84 22.51
CA THR A 394 -14.16 -10.42 21.54
C THR A 394 -15.30 -9.44 21.20
N GLY A 395 -15.53 -9.20 19.91
CA GLY A 395 -16.51 -8.22 19.41
C GLY A 395 -16.10 -6.73 19.43
N ALA A 396 -15.13 -6.31 20.27
CA ALA A 396 -14.68 -4.91 20.33
C ALA A 396 -13.54 -4.59 19.34
N GLY A 397 -12.96 -5.62 18.71
CA GLY A 397 -11.76 -5.52 17.90
C GLY A 397 -11.85 -4.66 16.63
N PRO A 398 -10.68 -4.28 16.06
CA PRO A 398 -10.59 -3.40 14.89
C PRO A 398 -11.14 -3.97 13.57
N GLY A 399 -11.52 -5.25 13.54
CA GLY A 399 -11.84 -5.97 12.31
C GLY A 399 -10.68 -5.95 11.32
N ARG A 400 -10.96 -5.55 10.07
CA ARG A 400 -9.95 -5.42 9.02
C ARG A 400 -9.11 -4.13 9.22
N PHE A 401 -7.79 -4.26 9.22
CA PHE A 401 -6.85 -3.15 9.42
C PHE A 401 -6.54 -2.32 8.16
N TRP A 402 -7.05 -2.72 6.99
CA TRP A 402 -6.78 -2.06 5.72
C TRP A 402 -7.92 -2.34 4.74
N GLY A 403 -8.04 -1.53 3.70
CA GLY A 403 -9.04 -1.72 2.64
C GLY A 403 -8.78 -0.77 1.47
N TYR A 404 -9.67 -0.80 0.49
CA TYR A 404 -9.67 0.08 -0.67
C TYR A 404 -11.11 0.34 -1.13
N ARG A 405 -11.31 1.32 -2.01
CA ARG A 405 -12.62 1.65 -2.60
C ARG A 405 -12.41 2.27 -3.98
N GLY A 406 -13.32 2.01 -4.91
CA GLY A 406 -13.25 2.52 -6.29
C GLY A 406 -12.06 1.99 -7.10
N LEU A 407 -11.42 0.92 -6.63
CA LEU A 407 -10.29 0.26 -7.27
C LEU A 407 -10.58 -1.25 -7.31
N SER A 408 -10.14 -1.92 -8.37
CA SER A 408 -10.37 -3.36 -8.57
C SER A 408 -9.05 -4.11 -8.79
N PRO A 409 -8.89 -5.36 -8.33
CA PRO A 409 -7.72 -6.17 -8.66
C PRO A 409 -7.65 -6.45 -10.17
N ALA A 410 -6.58 -6.01 -10.83
CA ALA A 410 -6.28 -6.37 -12.21
C ALA A 410 -5.32 -7.57 -12.23
N THR A 411 -5.85 -8.79 -12.28
CA THR A 411 -5.03 -10.00 -12.40
C THR A 411 -5.37 -10.78 -13.66
N ALA A 412 -4.39 -11.02 -14.53
CA ALA A 412 -4.53 -11.93 -15.67
C ALA A 412 -3.64 -13.17 -15.46
N ALA A 413 -4.15 -14.35 -15.79
CA ALA A 413 -3.52 -15.61 -15.45
C ALA A 413 -3.58 -16.59 -16.62
N THR A 414 -2.42 -16.88 -17.21
CA THR A 414 -2.23 -17.79 -18.34
C THR A 414 -1.71 -19.14 -17.88
N GLU A 415 -2.13 -20.22 -18.56
CA GLU A 415 -1.61 -21.56 -18.34
C GLU A 415 -0.35 -21.76 -19.21
N ILE A 416 0.68 -22.35 -18.63
CA ILE A 416 2.01 -22.49 -19.24
C ILE A 416 2.44 -23.96 -19.24
N SER A 417 3.48 -24.31 -20.00
CA SER A 417 4.06 -25.65 -19.94
C SER A 417 4.83 -25.88 -18.63
N TRP A 418 5.13 -27.15 -18.31
CA TRP A 418 5.98 -27.47 -17.17
C TRP A 418 7.42 -26.97 -17.34
N ASP A 419 7.95 -26.95 -18.56
CA ASP A 419 9.29 -26.43 -18.86
C ASP A 419 9.37 -24.91 -18.72
N GLU A 420 8.35 -24.20 -19.22
CA GLU A 420 8.17 -22.77 -18.95
C GLU A 420 8.07 -22.52 -17.44
N TYR A 421 7.26 -23.28 -16.72
CA TYR A 421 7.10 -23.16 -15.27
C TYR A 421 8.44 -23.35 -14.54
N LEU A 422 9.23 -24.37 -14.91
CA LEU A 422 10.55 -24.62 -14.31
C LEU A 422 11.57 -23.53 -14.66
N LEU A 423 11.61 -23.04 -15.90
CA LEU A 423 12.45 -21.93 -16.35
C LEU A 423 12.12 -20.65 -15.59
N LEU A 424 10.85 -20.23 -15.61
CA LEU A 424 10.36 -19.03 -14.93
C LEU A 424 10.58 -19.12 -13.43
N SER A 425 10.34 -20.30 -12.82
CA SER A 425 10.56 -20.54 -11.39
C SER A 425 12.03 -20.41 -11.00
N ARG A 426 12.96 -20.92 -11.82
CA ARG A 426 14.42 -20.73 -11.63
C ARG A 426 14.81 -19.26 -11.76
N THR A 427 14.30 -18.56 -12.77
CA THR A 427 14.57 -17.14 -13.03
C THR A 427 14.03 -16.22 -11.94
N LEU A 428 12.75 -16.35 -11.56
CA LEU A 428 12.12 -15.55 -10.51
C LEU A 428 12.75 -15.78 -9.13
N ARG A 429 13.14 -17.03 -8.78
CA ARG A 429 13.95 -17.29 -7.57
C ARG A 429 15.29 -16.56 -7.61
N ARG A 430 16.00 -16.57 -8.75
CA ARG A 430 17.29 -15.88 -8.94
C ARG A 430 17.13 -14.36 -8.79
N LEU A 431 16.09 -13.77 -9.39
CA LEU A 431 15.75 -12.35 -9.23
C LEU A 431 15.38 -11.99 -7.78
N SER A 432 14.56 -12.81 -7.13
CA SER A 432 14.19 -12.60 -5.72
C SER A 432 15.41 -12.69 -4.79
N ALA A 433 16.34 -13.63 -5.02
CA ALA A 433 17.57 -13.77 -4.23
C ALA A 433 18.58 -12.63 -4.45
N ARG A 434 18.49 -11.92 -5.59
CA ARG A 434 19.26 -10.71 -5.89
C ARG A 434 18.63 -9.42 -5.34
N THR A 435 17.35 -9.46 -4.92
CA THR A 435 16.69 -8.28 -4.35
C THR A 435 17.36 -7.87 -3.04
N LYS A 436 17.92 -6.66 -3.01
CA LYS A 436 18.46 -6.05 -1.79
C LYS A 436 17.43 -5.06 -1.20
N ILE A 437 17.54 -4.83 0.10
CA ILE A 437 16.88 -3.75 0.82
C ILE A 437 17.96 -2.83 1.39
N TRP A 438 17.60 -1.56 1.57
CA TRP A 438 18.36 -0.63 2.39
C TRP A 438 18.22 -1.03 3.86
N ASP A 439 19.33 -1.08 4.58
CA ASP A 439 19.33 -1.27 6.04
C ASP A 439 20.04 -0.06 6.67
N PRO A 440 19.29 0.95 7.17
CA PRO A 440 19.88 2.16 7.75
C PRO A 440 20.54 1.90 9.11
N ALA A 441 20.23 0.79 9.78
CA ALA A 441 20.82 0.41 11.07
C ALA A 441 22.22 -0.19 10.93
N LEU A 442 22.58 -0.71 9.74
CA LEU A 442 23.92 -1.18 9.43
C LEU A 442 24.83 0.00 9.08
N ARG A 443 25.24 0.76 10.10
CA ARG A 443 26.34 1.73 10.00
C ARG A 443 27.64 0.95 9.72
N GLY A 444 28.13 1.02 8.48
CA GLY A 444 29.48 0.58 8.18
C GLY A 444 30.51 1.51 8.83
N GLY A 445 31.65 0.97 9.26
CA GLY A 445 32.85 1.79 9.41
C GLY A 445 33.10 2.56 8.12
N SER A 446 33.50 3.83 8.23
CA SER A 446 33.50 4.86 7.18
C SER A 446 32.13 5.19 6.53
N GLY A 447 31.07 5.26 7.35
CA GLY A 447 29.97 6.23 7.13
C GLY A 447 28.92 5.89 6.06
N GLY A 448 28.97 4.71 5.43
CA GLY A 448 28.02 4.29 4.41
C GLY A 448 26.89 3.37 4.93
N HIS A 449 25.64 3.71 4.61
CA HIS A 449 24.51 2.77 4.66
C HIS A 449 24.69 1.63 3.63
N ARG A 450 24.16 0.42 3.90
CA ARG A 450 24.43 -0.76 3.06
C ARG A 450 23.17 -1.45 2.52
N TRP A 451 23.19 -1.75 1.22
CA TRP A 451 22.27 -2.66 0.55
C TRP A 451 22.50 -4.11 1.00
N THR A 452 21.54 -4.72 1.69
CA THR A 452 21.62 -6.11 2.20
C THR A 452 20.47 -6.99 1.73
N LYS A 453 20.55 -8.31 1.91
CA LYS A 453 19.43 -9.21 1.60
C LYS A 453 18.27 -8.94 2.56
N ALA A 454 17.04 -9.06 2.07
CA ALA A 454 15.86 -9.00 2.94
C ALA A 454 15.89 -10.14 3.97
N MET A 455 16.04 -9.79 5.26
CA MET A 455 16.06 -10.74 6.38
C MET A 455 14.81 -10.57 7.25
N MET A 456 14.17 -11.66 7.64
CA MET A 456 13.12 -11.69 8.65
C MET A 456 13.65 -12.26 9.97
N ARG A 457 13.11 -11.80 11.10
CA ARG A 457 13.24 -12.51 12.38
C ARG A 457 12.26 -13.69 12.37
N ARG A 458 12.69 -14.86 12.81
CA ARG A 458 11.86 -16.05 12.97
C ARG A 458 12.18 -16.70 14.32
N THR A 459 11.15 -17.05 15.08
CA THR A 459 11.30 -18.00 16.19
C THR A 459 11.43 -19.41 15.61
N VAL A 460 12.51 -20.09 15.93
CA VAL A 460 12.75 -21.49 15.58
C VAL A 460 12.77 -22.29 16.86
N THR A 461 11.85 -23.24 16.94
CA THR A 461 11.78 -24.26 17.98
C THR A 461 12.75 -25.39 17.62
N ARG A 462 13.62 -25.77 18.56
CA ARG A 462 14.44 -26.98 18.46
C ARG A 462 14.04 -27.92 19.59
N HIS A 463 13.57 -29.10 19.21
CA HIS A 463 13.37 -30.20 20.13
C HIS A 463 14.73 -30.88 20.38
N ARG A 464 15.04 -31.16 21.64
CA ARG A 464 16.06 -32.13 22.04
C ARG A 464 15.35 -33.47 22.04
N LEU A 465 15.83 -34.40 21.24
CA LEU A 465 15.31 -35.75 21.18
C LEU A 465 16.22 -36.68 21.97
N ASP A 466 15.63 -37.71 22.57
CA ASP A 466 16.35 -38.93 22.90
C ASP A 466 16.76 -39.62 21.58
N LEU A 467 17.99 -40.11 21.50
CA LEU A 467 18.52 -40.71 20.27
C LEU A 467 18.18 -42.21 20.13
N VAL A 468 17.67 -42.84 21.19
CA VAL A 468 17.28 -44.25 21.23
C VAL A 468 15.77 -44.38 21.14
N THR A 469 15.00 -43.60 21.92
CA THR A 469 13.53 -43.68 21.93
C THR A 469 12.86 -42.70 20.95
N GLY A 470 13.57 -41.65 20.51
CA GLY A 470 13.01 -40.58 19.69
C GLY A 470 12.13 -39.58 20.45
N GLU A 471 11.99 -39.72 21.77
CA GLU A 471 11.13 -38.86 22.59
C GLU A 471 11.67 -37.44 22.77
N ILE A 472 10.78 -36.47 22.98
CA ILE A 472 11.17 -35.07 23.15
C ILE A 472 11.61 -34.81 24.61
N LEU A 473 12.90 -34.98 24.88
CA LEU A 473 13.57 -34.65 26.15
C LEU A 473 13.52 -33.16 26.54
N GLY A 474 13.13 -32.27 25.61
CA GLY A 474 12.91 -30.86 25.92
C GLY A 474 12.83 -29.97 24.69
N THR A 475 12.28 -28.77 24.86
CA THR A 475 12.06 -27.83 23.76
C THR A 475 12.70 -26.49 24.03
N LYS A 476 13.61 -26.04 23.15
CA LYS A 476 14.27 -24.73 23.23
C LYS A 476 13.90 -23.87 22.03
N THR A 477 13.30 -22.71 22.27
CA THR A 477 13.03 -21.71 21.24
C THR A 477 14.21 -20.74 21.10
N ARG A 478 14.49 -20.26 19.88
CA ARG A 478 15.44 -19.17 19.63
C ARG A 478 14.96 -18.24 18.54
N LYS A 479 15.19 -16.94 18.69
CA LYS A 479 14.97 -15.93 17.64
C LYS A 479 16.18 -15.92 16.72
N VAL A 480 16.00 -16.17 15.41
CA VAL A 480 17.06 -16.13 14.39
C VAL A 480 16.72 -15.13 13.28
N ARG A 481 17.73 -14.57 12.61
CA ARG A 481 17.55 -13.87 11.32
C ARG A 481 17.68 -14.88 10.18
N ALA A 482 16.70 -14.94 9.29
CA ALA A 482 16.72 -15.78 8.09
C ALA A 482 16.34 -14.96 6.84
N PRO A 483 16.84 -15.29 5.64
CA PRO A 483 16.41 -14.61 4.41
C PRO A 483 14.90 -14.78 4.17
N VAL A 484 14.24 -13.72 3.71
CA VAL A 484 12.82 -13.75 3.35
C VAL A 484 12.63 -14.68 2.14
N LYS A 485 11.89 -15.77 2.33
CA LYS A 485 11.49 -16.69 1.26
C LYS A 485 10.21 -16.17 0.59
N ARG A 486 10.34 -15.64 -0.64
CA ARG A 486 9.18 -15.24 -1.48
C ARG A 486 8.62 -16.38 -2.34
N PHE A 487 9.39 -17.45 -2.49
CA PHE A 487 9.01 -18.69 -3.17
C PHE A 487 9.08 -19.86 -2.18
N VAL A 488 8.07 -20.72 -2.23
CA VAL A 488 8.01 -21.98 -1.48
C VAL A 488 8.09 -23.10 -2.51
N ARG A 489 9.21 -23.84 -2.51
CA ARG A 489 9.59 -24.77 -3.59
C ARG A 489 9.64 -24.04 -4.95
N THR A 490 8.70 -24.33 -5.84
CA THR A 490 8.63 -23.78 -7.20
C THR A 490 7.60 -22.67 -7.38
N SER A 491 6.58 -22.59 -6.52
CA SER A 491 5.53 -21.57 -6.57
C SER A 491 5.85 -20.37 -5.67
N GLY A 492 5.24 -19.23 -5.95
CA GLY A 492 5.44 -17.99 -5.20
C GLY A 492 5.26 -16.75 -6.06
N TYR A 493 5.44 -15.58 -5.46
CA TYR A 493 5.24 -14.30 -6.13
C TYR A 493 6.39 -13.32 -5.84
N LEU A 494 6.54 -12.33 -6.73
CA LEU A 494 7.49 -11.24 -6.59
C LEU A 494 6.75 -9.91 -6.78
N CYS A 495 6.84 -9.03 -5.79
CA CYS A 495 6.41 -7.63 -5.95
C CYS A 495 7.45 -6.86 -6.78
N VAL A 496 6.99 -6.26 -7.85
CA VAL A 496 7.79 -5.57 -8.88
C VAL A 496 7.15 -4.24 -9.22
N ASN A 497 7.94 -3.28 -9.68
CA ASN A 497 7.47 -1.92 -9.94
C ASN A 497 6.49 -1.92 -11.14
N ASP A 498 6.75 -2.78 -12.13
CA ASP A 498 5.91 -3.01 -13.30
C ASP A 498 5.86 -4.53 -13.57
N GLY A 499 4.68 -5.13 -13.34
CA GLY A 499 4.40 -6.54 -13.60
C GLY A 499 4.36 -6.86 -15.09
N PRO A 500 3.55 -6.16 -15.90
CA PRO A 500 3.50 -6.30 -17.35
C PRO A 500 4.87 -6.23 -18.07
N ALA A 501 5.74 -5.27 -17.75
CA ALA A 501 7.07 -5.18 -18.36
C ALA A 501 7.99 -6.36 -17.98
N LEU A 502 7.92 -6.84 -16.73
CA LEU A 502 8.63 -8.06 -16.35
C LEU A 502 8.04 -9.29 -17.06
N ALA A 503 6.72 -9.40 -17.15
CA ALA A 503 6.03 -10.49 -17.85
C ALA A 503 6.41 -10.54 -19.34
N ARG A 504 6.38 -9.41 -20.07
CA ARG A 504 6.85 -9.30 -21.47
C ARG A 504 8.34 -9.68 -21.61
N THR A 505 9.17 -9.38 -20.61
CA THR A 505 10.59 -9.77 -20.59
C THR A 505 10.80 -11.27 -20.33
N LEU A 506 10.01 -11.84 -19.42
CA LEU A 506 9.98 -13.29 -19.18
C LEU A 506 9.40 -14.06 -20.36
N SER A 507 8.46 -13.48 -21.10
CA SER A 507 7.94 -14.07 -22.34
C SER A 507 9.05 -14.18 -23.40
N ARG A 508 9.78 -13.09 -23.67
CA ARG A 508 10.94 -13.12 -24.59
C ARG A 508 12.01 -14.13 -24.15
N LEU A 509 12.28 -14.23 -22.84
CA LEU A 509 13.22 -15.23 -22.30
C LEU A 509 12.77 -16.67 -22.60
N ARG A 510 11.47 -16.98 -22.56
CA ARG A 510 10.98 -18.34 -22.87
C ARG A 510 11.22 -18.68 -24.33
N THR A 511 10.97 -17.75 -25.25
CA THR A 511 11.26 -17.91 -26.68
C THR A 511 12.75 -18.11 -26.92
N SER A 512 13.63 -17.36 -26.26
CA SER A 512 15.08 -17.54 -26.43
C SER A 512 15.67 -18.79 -25.73
N CYS A 513 14.90 -19.56 -24.97
CA CYS A 513 15.41 -20.69 -24.17
C CYS A 513 14.65 -22.02 -24.37
N LEU A 514 13.50 -22.00 -25.04
CA LEU A 514 12.61 -23.16 -25.25
C LEU A 514 12.13 -23.28 -26.72
N SER A 515 12.64 -22.44 -27.63
CA SER A 515 12.50 -22.57 -29.08
C SER A 515 13.71 -23.27 -29.68
#